data_AF-A0A968XUC4-F1
#
_entry.id   AF-A0A968XUC4-F1
#
_cell.length_a   1.000
_cell.length_b   1.000
_cell.length_c   1.000
_cell.angle_alpha   90.00
_cell.angle_beta   90.00
_cell.angle_gamma   90.00
#
_symmetry.space_group_name_H-M   'P 1'
#
loop_
_entity.id
_entity.type
_entity.pdbx_description
1 polymer ?
#
loop_
_entity_poly.entity_id
_entity_poly.type
_entity_poly.pdbx_seq_one_letter_code
_entity_poly.pdbx_strand_id
1 'polypeptide(L)'
;MGSGEFGGDRTFLNKDITLTGRTDIWKLVVDVIHKKPWLGYGYDAFWSQGLKGDAAYVWRAFLWEAPHSHNGFLDIWVQLGFVGLALLLLGLYFHFFHSLIQLRYTTEPEYLWPVLLLVYCVFNNLTETTFLRSNDLLWVLYVATTLQGYITVMRPQSSSIVSLHFTSHSASGYSASRPLAD
;
A
#
# COMPACT_ATOMS: atom_id res chain seq x y z
N MET A 1 14.67 58.94 -7.58
CA MET A 1 15.95 58.61 -6.90
C MET A 1 15.60 58.34 -5.46
N GLY A 2 15.75 57.18 -4.85
CA GLY A 2 16.38 55.92 -5.20
C GLY A 2 16.46 55.13 -3.88
N SER A 3 16.14 53.83 -3.94
CA SER A 3 16.46 52.76 -2.97
C SER A 3 15.98 52.92 -1.52
N GLY A 4 14.72 52.52 -1.28
CA GLY A 4 14.36 51.84 -0.04
C GLY A 4 14.54 50.34 -0.24
N GLU A 5 15.62 49.79 0.29
CA GLU A 5 15.92 48.36 0.27
C GLU A 5 14.88 47.59 1.11
N PHE A 6 13.78 47.19 0.49
CA PHE A 6 12.97 46.09 0.99
C PHE A 6 13.68 44.78 0.67
N GLY A 7 14.72 44.48 1.47
CA GLY A 7 15.19 43.13 1.70
C GLY A 7 14.11 42.36 2.44
N GLY A 8 13.01 42.05 1.74
CA GLY A 8 12.02 41.09 2.19
C GLY A 8 12.75 39.79 2.42
N ASP A 9 12.87 39.42 3.69
CA ASP A 9 13.62 38.27 4.16
C ASP A 9 13.01 36.99 3.52
N ARG A 10 13.60 36.58 2.40
CA ARG A 10 13.20 35.38 1.62
C ARG A 10 13.50 34.08 2.38
N THR A 11 13.94 34.17 3.63
CA THR A 11 14.28 33.03 4.50
C THR A 11 13.05 32.30 5.02
N PHE A 12 11.88 32.94 5.14
CA PHE A 12 10.66 32.25 5.56
C PHE A 12 10.13 31.26 4.52
N LEU A 13 10.39 31.51 3.23
CA LEU A 13 10.01 30.60 2.14
C LEU A 13 10.99 29.41 1.98
N ASN A 14 12.08 29.42 2.75
CA ASN A 14 13.18 28.46 2.65
C ASN A 14 13.41 27.68 3.96
N LYS A 15 12.46 27.75 4.90
CA LYS A 15 12.53 27.03 6.17
C LYS A 15 12.15 25.56 5.95
N ASP A 16 13.15 24.84 5.46
CA ASP A 16 13.38 23.42 5.63
C ASP A 16 12.39 22.44 4.98
N ILE A 17 12.64 22.19 3.68
CA ILE A 17 12.18 21.01 2.92
C ILE A 17 12.93 19.73 3.39
N THR A 18 13.43 19.72 4.62
CA THR A 18 14.20 18.62 5.22
C THR A 18 13.31 17.81 6.18
N LEU A 19 13.76 16.62 6.60
CA LEU A 19 13.06 15.77 7.58
C LEU A 19 12.57 16.52 8.83
N THR A 20 13.22 17.62 9.20
CA THR A 20 12.85 18.52 10.29
C THR A 20 11.41 19.04 10.17
N GLY A 21 11.01 19.53 8.98
CA GLY A 21 9.66 20.04 8.74
C GLY A 21 8.57 18.98 8.95
N ARG A 22 8.84 17.72 8.57
CA ARG A 22 7.91 16.59 8.79
C ARG A 22 7.78 16.24 10.27
N THR A 23 8.91 16.18 11.00
CA THR A 23 8.89 15.85 12.43
C THR A 23 8.13 16.87 13.26
N ASP A 24 8.14 18.15 12.88
CA ASP A 24 7.37 19.17 13.58
C ASP A 24 5.86 19.04 13.31
N ILE A 25 5.47 18.69 12.08
CA ILE A 25 4.07 18.36 11.76
C ILE A 25 3.60 17.17 12.62
N TRP A 26 4.44 16.15 12.74
CA TRP A 26 4.09 14.95 13.51
C TRP A 26 3.84 15.26 14.98
N LYS A 27 4.65 16.12 15.61
CA LYS A 27 4.42 16.54 17.01
C LYS A 27 3.04 17.18 17.18
N LEU A 28 2.69 18.12 16.31
CA LEU A 28 1.39 18.81 16.39
C LEU A 28 0.23 17.86 16.13
N VAL A 29 0.36 16.95 15.17
CA VAL A 29 -0.67 15.94 14.89
C VAL A 29 -0.81 14.99 16.08
N VAL A 30 0.29 14.57 16.71
CA VAL A 30 0.28 13.75 17.94
C VAL A 30 -0.44 14.48 19.08
N ASP A 31 -0.19 15.78 19.29
CA ASP A 31 -0.90 16.57 20.31
C ASP A 31 -2.42 16.60 20.08
N VAL A 32 -2.83 16.63 18.81
CA VAL A 32 -4.25 16.58 18.43
C VAL A 32 -4.82 15.17 18.59
N ILE A 33 -4.07 14.12 18.23
CA ILE A 33 -4.45 12.71 18.44
C ILE A 33 -4.76 12.47 19.92
N HIS A 34 -3.98 13.01 20.85
CA HIS A 34 -4.21 12.86 22.29
C HIS A 34 -5.59 13.36 22.76
N LYS A 35 -6.23 14.27 22.02
CA LYS A 35 -7.59 14.75 22.34
C LYS A 35 -8.67 13.73 21.95
N LYS A 36 -8.46 12.96 20.88
CA LYS A 36 -9.42 11.93 20.38
C LYS A 36 -8.71 10.64 19.93
N PRO A 37 -8.03 9.93 20.83
CA PRO A 37 -7.09 8.87 20.45
C PRO A 37 -7.77 7.61 19.88
N TRP A 38 -9.03 7.35 20.25
CA TRP A 38 -9.71 6.08 19.94
C TRP A 38 -10.43 6.06 18.60
N LEU A 39 -11.21 7.10 18.30
CA LEU A 39 -12.03 7.20 17.09
C LEU A 39 -11.59 8.32 16.14
N GLY A 40 -10.64 9.16 16.55
CA GLY A 40 -10.13 10.26 15.74
C GLY A 40 -11.18 11.34 15.46
N TYR A 41 -11.02 12.01 14.32
CA TYR A 41 -11.80 13.18 13.91
C TYR A 41 -12.78 12.90 12.78
N GLY A 42 -12.81 11.68 12.25
CA GLY A 42 -13.56 11.27 11.07
C GLY A 42 -12.70 11.22 9.82
N TYR A 43 -13.07 10.34 8.90
CA TYR A 43 -12.43 10.19 7.59
C TYR A 43 -12.50 11.51 6.81
N ASP A 44 -11.35 12.01 6.34
CA ASP A 44 -11.12 13.27 5.63
C ASP A 44 -11.56 14.56 6.37
N ALA A 45 -12.33 14.44 7.46
CA ALA A 45 -12.85 15.57 8.22
C ALA A 45 -11.76 16.39 8.92
N PHE A 46 -10.63 15.77 9.28
CA PHE A 46 -9.55 16.48 9.97
C PHE A 46 -8.89 17.54 9.07
N TRP A 47 -8.47 17.14 7.87
CA TRP A 47 -7.74 18.01 6.93
C TRP A 47 -8.67 18.93 6.12
N SER A 48 -9.94 18.57 5.94
CA SER A 48 -10.87 19.31 5.05
C SER A 48 -11.60 20.48 5.73
N GLN A 49 -11.47 20.66 7.05
CA GLN A 49 -12.24 21.67 7.81
C GLN A 49 -11.66 23.09 7.82
N GLY A 50 -10.58 23.35 7.10
CA GLY A 50 -10.06 24.71 7.03
C GLY A 50 -9.45 25.18 8.36
N LEU A 51 -9.33 26.51 8.51
CA LEU A 51 -8.99 27.17 9.78
C LEU A 51 -10.08 27.05 10.88
N LYS A 52 -11.19 26.37 10.59
CA LYS A 52 -12.30 26.16 11.53
C LYS A 52 -12.20 24.82 12.27
N GLY A 53 -11.42 23.88 11.77
CA GLY A 53 -11.22 22.55 12.37
C GLY A 53 -10.00 22.48 13.28
N ASP A 54 -9.82 21.33 13.96
CA ASP A 54 -8.67 21.09 14.83
C ASP A 54 -7.33 21.08 14.08
N ALA A 55 -7.33 20.88 12.76
CA ALA A 55 -6.15 21.03 11.89
C ALA A 55 -5.67 22.48 11.79
N ALA A 56 -6.50 23.47 12.15
CA ALA A 56 -6.09 24.88 12.20
C ALA A 56 -4.91 25.11 13.16
N TYR A 57 -4.79 24.30 14.22
CA TYR A 57 -3.64 24.34 15.11
C TYR A 57 -2.34 23.97 14.38
N VAL A 58 -2.39 22.95 13.52
CA VAL A 58 -1.26 22.50 12.70
C VAL A 58 -0.93 23.57 11.64
N TRP A 59 -1.93 24.06 10.90
CA TRP A 59 -1.69 25.03 9.82
C TRP A 59 -1.24 26.40 10.31
N ARG A 60 -1.70 26.86 11.47
CA ARG A 60 -1.22 28.13 12.07
C ARG A 60 0.26 28.07 12.45
N ALA A 61 0.77 26.89 12.80
CA ALA A 61 2.18 26.72 13.14
C ALA A 61 3.10 26.78 11.90
N PHE A 62 2.61 26.35 10.74
CA PHE A 62 3.40 26.31 9.50
C PHE A 62 3.07 27.39 8.47
N LEU A 63 1.96 28.14 8.64
CA LEU A 63 1.49 29.18 7.72
C LEU A 63 1.12 28.68 6.31
N TRP A 64 0.85 27.38 6.14
CA TRP A 64 0.30 26.80 4.91
C TRP A 64 -0.67 25.63 5.23
N GLU A 65 -1.61 25.39 4.33
CA GLU A 65 -2.63 24.33 4.45
C GLU A 65 -2.05 22.99 3.98
N ALA A 66 -1.30 22.32 4.86
CA ALA A 66 -0.80 20.98 4.58
C ALA A 66 -1.99 20.00 4.44
N PRO A 67 -2.12 19.26 3.33
CA PRO A 67 -3.26 18.37 3.07
C PRO A 67 -3.15 17.02 3.79
N HIS A 68 -2.01 16.74 4.44
CA HIS A 68 -1.70 15.51 5.17
C HIS A 68 -0.42 15.65 5.99
N SER A 69 -0.14 14.69 6.87
CA SER A 69 1.07 14.66 7.71
C SER A 69 2.31 14.06 7.03
N HIS A 70 2.20 13.62 5.77
CA HIS A 70 3.25 12.85 5.08
C HIS A 70 3.64 11.56 5.84
N ASN A 71 2.67 10.97 6.53
CA ASN A 71 2.77 9.70 7.20
C ASN A 71 1.38 9.07 7.24
N GLY A 72 1.17 8.05 6.41
CA GLY A 72 -0.12 7.39 6.27
C GLY A 72 -0.64 6.79 7.58
N PHE A 73 0.25 6.31 8.45
CA PHE A 73 -0.17 5.76 9.75
C PHE A 73 -0.65 6.84 10.71
N LEU A 74 0.04 7.98 10.75
CA LEU A 74 -0.34 9.12 11.57
C LEU A 74 -1.66 9.73 11.08
N ASP A 75 -1.84 9.81 9.76
CA ASP A 75 -3.08 10.29 9.15
C ASP A 75 -4.26 9.36 9.43
N ILE A 76 -4.05 8.05 9.44
CA ILE A 76 -5.09 7.09 9.81
C ILE A 76 -5.42 7.22 11.29
N TRP A 77 -4.44 7.42 12.16
CA TRP A 77 -4.68 7.61 13.58
C TRP A 77 -5.46 8.89 13.86
N VAL A 78 -5.09 10.03 13.28
CA VAL A 78 -5.83 11.27 13.52
C VAL A 78 -7.24 11.21 12.94
N GLN A 79 -7.45 10.55 11.81
CA GLN A 79 -8.78 10.47 11.18
C GLN A 79 -9.68 9.42 11.81
N LEU A 80 -9.20 8.18 11.98
CA LEU A 80 -10.01 7.03 12.39
C LEU A 80 -9.70 6.53 13.80
N GLY A 81 -8.72 7.15 14.46
CA GLY A 81 -8.29 6.76 15.79
C GLY A 81 -7.47 5.48 15.82
N PHE A 82 -7.16 5.04 17.04
CA PHE A 82 -6.43 3.81 17.28
C PHE A 82 -7.16 2.59 16.71
N VAL A 83 -8.50 2.61 16.69
CA VAL A 83 -9.29 1.50 16.11
C VAL A 83 -8.99 1.36 14.61
N GLY A 84 -9.04 2.44 13.85
CA GLY A 84 -8.72 2.40 12.42
C GLY A 84 -7.27 2.00 12.15
N LEU A 85 -6.34 2.54 12.94
CA LEU A 85 -4.91 2.17 12.83
C LEU A 85 -4.69 0.69 13.14
N ALA A 86 -5.28 0.17 14.22
CA ALA A 86 -5.15 -1.23 14.60
C ALA A 86 -5.72 -2.17 13.53
N LEU A 87 -6.87 -1.84 12.93
CA LEU A 87 -7.46 -2.62 11.84
C LEU A 87 -6.55 -2.66 10.61
N LEU A 88 -5.95 -1.53 10.23
CA LEU A 88 -4.97 -1.49 9.13
C LEU A 88 -3.75 -2.36 9.43
N LEU A 89 -3.16 -2.21 10.62
CA LEU A 89 -1.97 -2.96 11.02
C LEU A 89 -2.24 -4.46 11.11
N LEU A 90 -3.40 -4.86 11.63
CA LEU A 90 -3.83 -6.25 11.63
C LEU A 90 -4.04 -6.79 10.20
N GLY A 91 -4.66 -6.00 9.32
CA GLY A 91 -4.81 -6.36 7.91
C GLY A 91 -3.47 -6.58 7.21
N LEU A 92 -2.53 -5.63 7.37
CA LEU A 92 -1.18 -5.73 6.86
C LEU A 92 -0.43 -6.95 7.42
N TYR A 93 -0.55 -7.19 8.73
CA TYR A 93 0.04 -8.34 9.40
C TYR A 93 -0.48 -9.64 8.80
N PHE A 94 -1.79 -9.87 8.81
CA PHE A 94 -2.37 -11.11 8.30
C PHE A 94 -2.06 -11.32 6.82
N HIS A 95 -2.14 -10.27 6.01
CA HIS A 95 -1.80 -10.34 4.60
C HIS A 95 -0.33 -10.73 4.40
N PHE A 96 0.59 -10.07 5.08
CA PHE A 96 2.02 -10.37 4.97
C PHE A 96 2.34 -11.82 5.33
N PHE A 97 1.86 -12.30 6.48
CA PHE A 97 2.08 -13.68 6.89
C PHE A 97 1.43 -14.67 5.92
N HIS A 98 0.26 -14.35 5.42
CA HIS A 98 -0.42 -15.19 4.45
C HIS A 98 0.36 -15.29 3.13
N SER A 99 0.83 -14.17 2.59
CA SER A 99 1.65 -14.15 1.37
C SER A 99 2.98 -14.90 1.57
N LEU A 100 3.61 -14.78 2.74
CA LEU A 100 4.83 -15.54 3.06
C LEU A 100 4.59 -17.04 3.13
N ILE A 101 3.46 -17.47 3.68
CA ILE A 101 3.06 -18.88 3.72
C ILE A 101 2.88 -19.39 2.28
N GLN A 102 2.14 -18.67 1.44
CA GLN A 102 1.90 -19.06 0.05
C GLN A 102 3.21 -19.19 -0.75
N LEU A 103 4.16 -18.27 -0.53
CA LEU A 103 5.49 -18.31 -1.16
C LEU A 103 6.31 -19.54 -0.75
N ARG A 104 6.09 -20.11 0.44
CA ARG A 104 6.75 -21.35 0.87
C ARG A 104 6.17 -22.60 0.24
N TYR A 105 4.87 -22.59 -0.07
CA TYR A 105 4.15 -23.75 -0.62
C TYR A 105 4.10 -23.75 -2.16
N THR A 106 4.51 -22.66 -2.80
CA THR A 106 4.40 -22.50 -4.26
C THR A 106 5.64 -21.86 -4.85
N THR A 107 6.16 -22.41 -5.95
CA THR A 107 7.34 -21.88 -6.65
C THR A 107 6.98 -20.87 -7.75
N GLU A 108 5.68 -20.60 -7.94
CA GLU A 108 5.21 -19.71 -8.99
C GLU A 108 5.55 -18.24 -8.66
N PRO A 109 6.11 -17.48 -9.62
CA PRO A 109 6.49 -16.07 -9.41
C PRO A 109 5.29 -15.17 -9.10
N GLU A 110 4.07 -15.62 -9.38
CA GLU A 110 2.80 -14.93 -9.07
C GLU A 110 2.59 -14.66 -7.56
N TYR A 111 3.30 -15.35 -6.67
CA TYR A 111 3.18 -15.14 -5.22
C TYR A 111 4.23 -14.19 -4.66
N LEU A 112 5.21 -13.77 -5.47
CA LEU A 112 6.25 -12.84 -5.05
C LEU A 112 5.78 -11.39 -5.06
N TRP A 113 4.96 -11.01 -6.04
CA TRP A 113 4.54 -9.62 -6.23
C TRP A 113 3.70 -9.05 -5.06
N PRO A 114 2.80 -9.80 -4.38
CA PRO A 114 2.06 -9.24 -3.24
C PRO A 114 2.98 -8.93 -2.07
N VAL A 115 4.00 -9.77 -1.82
CA VAL A 115 5.00 -9.52 -0.77
C VAL A 115 5.80 -8.27 -1.06
N LEU A 116 6.29 -8.11 -2.29
CA LEU A 116 7.03 -6.91 -2.71
C LEU A 116 6.17 -5.65 -2.61
N LEU A 117 4.92 -5.73 -3.06
CA LEU A 117 3.96 -4.65 -2.95
C LEU A 117 3.72 -4.27 -1.48
N LEU A 118 3.51 -5.23 -0.58
CA LEU A 118 3.28 -4.96 0.84
C LEU A 118 4.47 -4.25 1.48
N VAL A 119 5.68 -4.74 1.22
CA VAL A 119 6.91 -4.10 1.70
C VAL A 119 6.97 -2.66 1.19
N TYR A 120 6.78 -2.47 -0.12
CA TYR A 120 6.75 -1.14 -0.72
C TYR A 120 5.66 -0.23 -0.09
N CYS A 121 4.45 -0.74 0.10
CA CYS A 121 3.35 0.01 0.71
C CYS A 121 3.68 0.46 2.14
N VAL A 122 4.30 -0.40 2.96
CA VAL A 122 4.70 -0.03 4.33
C VAL A 122 5.74 1.08 4.29
N PHE A 123 6.80 0.93 3.50
CA PHE A 123 7.85 1.94 3.39
C PHE A 123 7.33 3.26 2.82
N ASN A 124 6.49 3.19 1.78
CA ASN A 124 5.89 4.37 1.17
C ASN A 124 4.97 5.11 2.15
N ASN A 125 4.20 4.39 2.99
CA ASN A 125 3.32 5.03 3.96
C ASN A 125 4.04 5.64 5.18
N LEU A 126 5.33 5.38 5.37
CA LEU A 126 6.14 6.09 6.35
C LEU A 126 6.49 7.52 5.90
N THR A 127 6.53 7.74 4.59
CA THR A 127 6.96 9.01 3.99
C THR A 127 5.85 9.74 3.26
N GLU A 128 4.79 9.05 2.86
CA GLU A 128 3.66 9.62 2.14
C GLU A 128 2.35 9.05 2.66
N THR A 129 1.25 9.68 2.29
CA THR A 129 -0.09 9.25 2.69
C THR A 129 -0.79 8.64 1.49
N THR A 130 -0.81 7.31 1.42
CA THR A 130 -1.38 6.58 0.27
C THR A 130 -2.50 5.62 0.66
N PHE A 131 -2.48 5.09 1.89
CA PHE A 131 -3.61 4.34 2.41
C PHE A 131 -4.82 5.23 2.67
N LEU A 132 -6.01 4.71 2.33
CA LEU A 132 -7.29 5.39 2.54
C LEU A 132 -7.39 6.77 1.86
N ARG A 133 -6.54 7.05 0.86
CA ARG A 133 -6.68 8.20 -0.02
C ARG A 133 -7.57 7.82 -1.21
N SER A 134 -8.51 8.70 -1.56
CA SER A 134 -9.33 8.52 -2.76
C SER A 134 -8.46 8.52 -4.01
N ASN A 135 -8.74 7.59 -4.94
CA ASN A 135 -8.03 7.42 -6.22
C ASN A 135 -6.53 7.09 -6.10
N ASP A 136 -6.08 6.52 -4.98
CA ASP A 136 -4.70 6.07 -4.84
C ASP A 136 -4.52 4.64 -5.37
N LEU A 137 -3.58 4.48 -6.31
CA LEU A 137 -3.28 3.18 -6.93
C LEU A 137 -2.79 2.15 -5.92
N LEU A 138 -1.98 2.55 -4.93
CA LEU A 138 -1.43 1.63 -3.95
C LEU A 138 -2.50 1.08 -3.03
N TRP A 139 -3.50 1.90 -2.67
CA TRP A 139 -4.65 1.42 -1.93
C TRP A 139 -5.43 0.36 -2.73
N VAL A 140 -5.70 0.62 -4.01
CA VAL A 140 -6.42 -0.34 -4.87
C VAL A 140 -5.63 -1.64 -5.04
N LEU A 141 -4.33 -1.54 -5.29
CA LEU A 141 -3.46 -2.72 -5.43
C LEU A 141 -3.38 -3.53 -4.15
N TYR A 142 -3.30 -2.88 -2.98
CA TYR A 142 -3.36 -3.56 -1.68
C TYR A 142 -4.66 -4.34 -1.49
N VAL A 143 -5.81 -3.73 -1.80
CA VAL A 143 -7.10 -4.43 -1.70
C VAL A 143 -7.18 -5.59 -2.68
N ALA A 144 -6.71 -5.40 -3.91
CA ALA A 144 -6.69 -6.43 -4.95
C ALA A 144 -5.84 -7.65 -4.58
N THR A 145 -4.62 -7.44 -4.06
CA THR A 145 -3.77 -8.55 -3.58
C THR A 145 -4.35 -9.27 -2.39
N THR A 146 -4.99 -8.54 -1.48
CA THR A 146 -5.63 -9.16 -0.30
C THR A 146 -6.74 -10.11 -0.74
N LEU A 147 -7.56 -9.66 -1.70
CA LEU A 147 -8.62 -10.47 -2.29
C LEU A 147 -8.06 -11.67 -3.08
N GLN A 148 -7.03 -11.46 -3.90
CA GLN A 148 -6.37 -12.54 -4.62
C GLN A 148 -5.85 -13.62 -3.67
N GLY A 149 -5.14 -13.22 -2.61
CA GLY A 149 -4.61 -14.15 -1.61
C GLY A 149 -5.71 -15.00 -0.99
N TYR A 150 -6.87 -14.41 -0.70
CA TYR A 150 -8.04 -15.11 -0.17
C TYR A 150 -8.66 -16.09 -1.19
N ILE A 151 -8.81 -15.67 -2.45
CA ILE A 151 -9.34 -16.53 -3.52
C ILE A 151 -8.44 -17.75 -3.73
N THR A 152 -7.12 -17.57 -3.69
CA THR A 152 -6.17 -18.69 -3.86
C THR A 152 -6.34 -19.74 -2.77
N VAL A 153 -6.57 -19.34 -1.51
CA VAL A 153 -6.85 -20.31 -0.42
C VAL A 153 -8.15 -21.05 -0.62
N MET A 154 -9.18 -20.36 -1.11
CA MET A 154 -10.50 -20.95 -1.29
C MET A 154 -10.61 -21.82 -2.54
N ARG A 155 -9.70 -21.68 -3.50
CA ARG A 155 -9.68 -22.54 -4.68
C ARG A 155 -9.31 -23.96 -4.23
N PRO A 156 -10.21 -24.95 -4.34
CA PRO A 156 -9.84 -26.34 -4.13
C PRO A 156 -8.74 -26.67 -5.12
N GLN A 157 -7.60 -27.21 -4.66
CA GLN A 157 -6.68 -27.90 -5.56
C GLN A 157 -7.46 -29.07 -6.15
N SER A 158 -8.09 -28.88 -7.33
CA SER A 158 -8.56 -30.00 -8.10
C SER A 158 -7.32 -30.80 -8.46
N SER A 159 -7.10 -31.89 -7.74
CA SER A 159 -6.14 -32.92 -8.06
C SER A 159 -6.18 -33.15 -9.57
N SER A 160 -4.99 -33.07 -10.17
CA SER A 160 -4.66 -33.50 -11.52
C SER A 160 -5.20 -34.90 -11.80
N ILE A 161 -6.46 -35.00 -12.24
CA ILE A 161 -7.06 -36.24 -12.77
C ILE A 161 -7.92 -35.89 -14.00
N VAL A 162 -7.31 -35.29 -15.01
CA VAL A 162 -7.72 -35.30 -16.43
C VAL A 162 -6.44 -34.94 -17.22
N SER A 163 -5.69 -35.77 -17.94
CA SER A 163 -5.82 -37.16 -18.38
C SER A 163 -4.43 -37.75 -18.63
N LEU A 164 -4.02 -38.75 -17.84
CA LEU A 164 -3.06 -39.76 -18.30
C LEU A 164 -3.84 -40.84 -19.04
N HIS A 165 -4.00 -40.71 -20.36
CA HIS A 165 -4.03 -41.83 -21.33
C HIS A 165 -4.49 -41.33 -22.72
N PHE A 166 -3.53 -40.98 -23.58
CA PHE A 166 -3.61 -41.36 -25.00
C PHE A 166 -2.21 -41.45 -25.60
N THR A 167 -1.37 -42.30 -25.00
CA THR A 167 -0.19 -42.84 -25.67
C THR A 167 -0.40 -44.33 -25.86
N SER A 168 -0.98 -44.71 -27.00
CA SER A 168 -0.67 -46.00 -27.60
C SER A 168 -0.59 -45.88 -29.12
N HIS A 169 0.66 -45.93 -29.59
CA HIS A 169 1.12 -46.59 -30.81
C HIS A 169 0.54 -46.15 -32.15
N SER A 170 1.33 -45.36 -32.88
CA SER A 170 1.70 -45.69 -34.26
C SER A 170 2.87 -44.82 -34.72
N ALA A 171 4.10 -45.33 -34.62
CA ALA A 171 5.18 -44.89 -35.48
C ALA A 171 6.25 -45.97 -35.64
N SER A 172 6.54 -46.28 -36.92
CA SER A 172 7.79 -46.85 -37.46
C SER A 172 8.01 -48.37 -37.29
N GLY A 173 8.36 -49.15 -38.31
CA GLY A 173 8.70 -48.86 -39.70
C GLY A 173 9.29 -50.09 -40.42
N TYR A 174 9.54 -49.91 -41.72
CA TYR A 174 10.48 -50.65 -42.61
C TYR A 174 10.26 -52.13 -42.98
N SER A 175 10.05 -52.39 -44.28
CA SER A 175 11.11 -52.84 -45.22
C SER A 175 10.58 -53.79 -46.30
N ALA A 176 11.00 -53.53 -47.54
CA ALA A 176 10.74 -54.35 -48.71
C ALA A 176 11.50 -55.70 -48.68
N SER A 177 10.87 -56.77 -49.17
CA SER A 177 11.52 -57.92 -49.80
C SER A 177 10.57 -58.59 -50.80
N ARG A 178 11.17 -59.22 -51.81
CA ARG A 178 10.65 -59.55 -53.16
C ARG A 178 10.06 -61.00 -53.23
N PRO A 179 9.75 -61.61 -54.40
CA PRO A 179 8.51 -62.34 -54.71
C PRO A 179 8.58 -63.89 -54.60
N LEU A 180 7.42 -64.56 -54.66
CA LEU A 180 7.20 -65.96 -55.03
C LEU A 180 5.87 -66.04 -55.82
N ALA A 181 5.90 -66.37 -57.12
CA ALA A 181 5.55 -67.67 -57.70
C ALA A 181 4.04 -67.99 -57.67
N ASP A 182 3.37 -67.81 -58.81
CA ASP A 182 2.88 -68.90 -59.69
C ASP A 182 2.65 -68.37 -61.11
#